data_AF-A0A1C7NBU9-F1
#
_entry.id   AF-A0A1C7NBU9-F1
#
_cell.length_a   1.000
_cell.length_b   1.000
_cell.length_c   1.000
_cell.angle_alpha   90.00
_cell.angle_beta   90.00
_cell.angle_gamma   90.00
#
_symmetry.space_group_name_H-M   'P 1'
#
loop_
_entity.id
_entity.type
_entity.pdbx_description
1 polymer ?
#
loop_
_entity_poly.entity_id
_entity_poly.type
_entity_poly.pdbx_seq_one_letter_code
_entity_poly.pdbx_strand_id
1 'polypeptide(L)'
;MKEEKFEKPKSMAEATRRQVEDALEELDKDDDDEELQRKLLQLQLNSSNDESRVIRVLSSMFQHMTESKEGVNEMRLQSGVVSSFCQLFKLSKNTTFSDCRLDFGVQVHATKKIINGIGEVKGAKSCPESASLDTYRLGLFGLNMLWKYELKSSLVFQVQEQEAVNWICTIHKGICLMIEVERFLLPTTYLEFVDMKGKVNKLYNLSLLYKSRCVKEEDDEEGNKPKPCTTSKVSTAKDHTNAKASSSTEVGL
;
A
#
# COMPACT_ATOMS: atom_id res chain seq x y z
N MET A 1 -0.01 27.70 7.51
CA MET A 1 1.06 26.69 7.33
C MET A 1 0.58 25.30 6.90
N LYS A 2 -0.32 24.59 7.61
CA LYS A 2 -0.80 23.26 7.13
C LYS A 2 -1.51 23.38 5.78
N GLU A 3 -2.51 24.24 5.65
CA GLU A 3 -3.28 24.41 4.39
C GLU A 3 -2.49 25.06 3.24
N GLU A 4 -1.52 25.93 3.55
CA GLU A 4 -0.67 26.54 2.51
C GLU A 4 0.33 25.56 1.91
N LYS A 5 0.73 24.53 2.68
CA LYS A 5 1.75 23.58 2.25
C LYS A 5 1.19 22.24 1.81
N PHE A 6 0.06 21.81 2.33
CA PHE A 6 -0.59 20.57 1.94
C PHE A 6 -1.77 20.91 1.06
N GLU A 7 -1.87 20.25 -0.11
CA GLU A 7 -3.01 20.42 -1.00
C GLU A 7 -4.31 20.23 -0.22
N LYS A 8 -5.39 20.89 -0.63
CA LYS A 8 -6.71 20.65 -0.05
C LYS A 8 -7.00 19.14 -0.10
N PRO A 9 -7.52 18.55 0.98
CA PRO A 9 -7.90 17.15 0.99
C PRO A 9 -8.79 16.83 -0.22
N LYS A 10 -8.46 15.76 -0.93
CA LYS A 10 -9.24 15.25 -2.05
C LYS A 10 -10.10 14.10 -1.53
N SER A 11 -11.36 14.06 -1.92
CA SER A 11 -12.22 12.93 -1.62
C SER A 11 -12.11 11.87 -2.71
N MET A 12 -12.35 10.63 -2.33
CA MET A 12 -12.69 9.57 -3.29
C MET A 12 -13.93 10.00 -4.09
N ALA A 13 -14.08 9.51 -5.33
CA ALA A 13 -15.28 9.78 -6.10
C ALA A 13 -16.50 9.33 -5.30
N GLU A 14 -17.53 10.18 -5.23
CA GLU A 14 -18.66 9.93 -4.33
C GLU A 14 -19.36 8.59 -4.62
N ALA A 15 -19.50 8.22 -5.88
CA ALA A 15 -20.08 6.95 -6.29
C ALA A 15 -19.27 5.75 -5.75
N THR A 16 -17.94 5.74 -5.97
CA THR A 16 -17.06 4.68 -5.48
C THR A 16 -17.03 4.62 -3.96
N ARG A 17 -16.96 5.79 -3.30
CA ARG A 17 -16.99 5.89 -1.85
C ARG A 17 -18.25 5.28 -1.27
N ARG A 18 -19.43 5.66 -1.79
CA ARG A 18 -20.71 5.12 -1.33
C ARG A 18 -20.77 3.61 -1.52
N GLN A 19 -20.34 3.10 -2.68
CA GLN A 19 -20.33 1.65 -2.92
C GLN A 19 -19.42 0.88 -1.93
N VAL A 20 -18.28 1.46 -1.54
CA VAL A 20 -17.41 0.86 -0.51
C VAL A 20 -18.08 0.93 0.87
N GLU A 21 -18.66 2.08 1.23
CA GLU A 21 -19.36 2.27 2.50
C GLU A 21 -20.57 1.31 2.63
N ASP A 22 -21.34 1.14 1.55
CA ASP A 22 -22.48 0.23 1.45
C ASP A 22 -22.04 -1.22 1.62
N ALA A 23 -20.98 -1.65 0.92
CA ALA A 23 -20.45 -3.01 1.04
C ALA A 23 -19.99 -3.32 2.47
N LEU A 24 -19.32 -2.38 3.14
CA LEU A 24 -18.91 -2.55 4.54
C LEU A 24 -20.10 -2.58 5.51
N GLU A 25 -21.18 -1.86 5.21
CA GLU A 25 -22.39 -1.88 6.03
C GLU A 25 -23.21 -3.16 5.87
N GLU A 26 -23.19 -3.79 4.70
CA GLU A 26 -23.86 -5.08 4.49
C GLU A 26 -23.19 -6.21 5.27
N LEU A 27 -21.86 -6.18 5.46
CA LEU A 27 -21.16 -7.14 6.32
C LEU A 27 -21.73 -7.17 7.75
N ASP A 28 -22.06 -5.99 8.30
CA ASP A 28 -22.65 -5.86 9.66
C ASP A 28 -24.04 -6.51 9.79
N LYS A 29 -24.73 -6.72 8.67
CA LYS A 29 -26.11 -7.24 8.62
C LYS A 29 -26.15 -8.74 8.36
N ASP A 30 -25.33 -9.20 7.42
CA ASP A 30 -25.48 -10.53 6.81
C ASP A 30 -24.33 -11.50 7.12
N ASP A 31 -23.21 -11.01 7.68
CA ASP A 31 -22.00 -11.81 8.04
C ASP A 31 -21.48 -12.69 6.89
N ASP A 32 -21.68 -12.25 5.64
CA ASP A 32 -21.24 -12.95 4.43
C ASP A 32 -19.87 -12.43 3.96
N ASP A 33 -18.82 -13.05 4.49
CA ASP A 33 -17.42 -12.76 4.16
C ASP A 33 -17.12 -12.91 2.65
N GLU A 34 -17.73 -13.88 1.98
CA GLU A 34 -17.48 -14.15 0.56
C GLU A 34 -18.11 -13.07 -0.33
N GLU A 35 -19.31 -12.61 0.03
CA GLU A 35 -19.99 -11.54 -0.67
C GLU A 35 -19.23 -10.21 -0.55
N LEU A 36 -18.73 -9.87 0.64
CA LEU A 36 -17.93 -8.67 0.83
C LEU A 36 -16.65 -8.72 -0.02
N GLN A 37 -15.91 -9.83 0.00
CA GLN A 37 -14.70 -9.96 -0.82
C GLN A 37 -15.00 -9.81 -2.31
N ARG A 38 -16.09 -10.41 -2.79
CA ARG A 38 -16.54 -10.29 -4.18
C ARG A 38 -16.88 -8.85 -4.55
N LYS A 39 -17.63 -8.13 -3.69
CA LYS A 39 -17.98 -6.73 -3.87
C LYS A 39 -16.74 -5.84 -3.92
N LEU A 40 -15.83 -5.97 -2.95
CA LEU A 40 -14.59 -5.19 -2.92
C LEU A 40 -13.72 -5.46 -4.16
N LEU A 41 -13.60 -6.72 -4.60
CA LEU A 41 -12.85 -7.05 -5.82
C LEU A 41 -13.48 -6.40 -7.07
N GLN A 42 -14.79 -6.45 -7.20
CA GLN A 42 -15.49 -5.80 -8.32
C GLN A 42 -15.30 -4.28 -8.31
N LEU A 43 -15.38 -3.64 -7.14
CA LEU A 43 -15.11 -2.20 -6.99
C LEU A 43 -13.65 -1.86 -7.31
N GLN A 44 -12.71 -2.72 -6.91
CA GLN A 44 -11.30 -2.56 -7.22
C GLN A 44 -11.03 -2.56 -8.72
N LEU A 45 -11.71 -3.41 -9.49
CA LEU A 45 -11.57 -3.51 -10.95
C LEU A 45 -12.19 -2.33 -11.70
N ASN A 46 -13.24 -1.72 -11.13
CA ASN A 46 -14.02 -0.65 -11.77
C ASN A 46 -13.60 0.77 -11.33
N SER A 47 -12.64 0.90 -10.42
CA SER A 47 -12.23 2.17 -9.84
C SER A 47 -10.93 2.70 -10.46
N SER A 48 -10.62 3.98 -10.20
CA SER A 48 -9.35 4.55 -10.62
C SER A 48 -8.15 3.91 -9.88
N ASN A 49 -6.94 4.06 -10.41
CA ASN A 49 -5.73 3.47 -9.82
C ASN A 49 -5.49 3.85 -8.34
N ASP A 50 -5.87 5.06 -7.92
CA ASP A 50 -5.66 5.51 -6.54
C ASP A 50 -6.76 5.01 -5.60
N GLU A 51 -8.01 4.89 -6.08
CA GLU A 51 -9.14 4.32 -5.33
C GLU A 51 -9.01 2.81 -5.20
N SER A 52 -8.66 2.13 -6.30
CA SER A 52 -8.36 0.69 -6.35
C SER A 52 -7.30 0.31 -5.32
N ARG A 53 -6.32 1.19 -5.05
CA ARG A 53 -5.32 0.97 -4.00
C ARG A 53 -5.92 0.95 -2.60
N VAL A 54 -6.85 1.86 -2.30
CA VAL A 54 -7.54 1.91 -1.01
C VAL A 54 -8.42 0.66 -0.84
N ILE A 55 -9.17 0.30 -1.88
CA ILE A 55 -10.04 -0.88 -1.87
C ILE A 55 -9.21 -2.15 -1.65
N ARG A 56 -8.08 -2.30 -2.34
CA ARG A 56 -7.15 -3.42 -2.12
C ARG A 56 -6.64 -3.50 -0.67
N VAL A 57 -6.33 -2.36 -0.06
CA VAL A 57 -5.89 -2.30 1.35
C VAL A 57 -7.00 -2.78 2.26
N LEU A 58 -8.25 -2.36 2.03
CA LEU A 58 -9.41 -2.84 2.78
C LEU A 58 -9.57 -4.36 2.62
N SER A 59 -9.54 -4.89 1.40
CA SER A 59 -9.62 -6.34 1.16
C SER A 59 -8.48 -7.11 1.84
N SER A 60 -7.26 -6.57 1.82
CA SER A 60 -6.10 -7.20 2.47
C SER A 60 -6.16 -7.11 3.99
N MET A 61 -6.73 -6.05 4.57
CA MET A 61 -6.97 -5.95 6.01
C MET A 61 -8.04 -6.95 6.45
N PHE A 62 -9.13 -7.05 5.69
CA PHE A 62 -10.26 -7.93 6.00
C PHE A 62 -9.83 -9.38 6.28
N GLN A 63 -8.88 -9.90 5.50
CA GLN A 63 -8.31 -11.26 5.66
C GLN A 63 -7.61 -11.51 7.00
N HIS A 64 -7.42 -10.48 7.82
CA HIS A 64 -6.77 -10.56 9.14
C HIS A 64 -7.70 -10.23 10.31
N MET A 65 -8.99 -10.02 10.04
CA MET A 65 -9.98 -9.75 11.08
C MET A 65 -10.33 -11.01 11.84
N THR A 66 -10.70 -10.86 13.11
CA THR A 66 -11.23 -11.95 13.95
C THR A 66 -12.62 -11.60 14.47
N GLU A 67 -13.40 -12.62 14.81
CA GLU A 67 -14.75 -12.44 15.39
C GLU A 67 -14.70 -11.66 16.71
N SER A 68 -13.72 -11.98 17.56
CA SER A 68 -13.59 -11.39 18.89
C SER A 68 -12.26 -10.65 19.05
N LYS A 69 -12.25 -9.70 20.00
CA LYS A 69 -11.06 -8.93 20.34
C LYS A 69 -10.11 -9.80 21.15
N GLU A 70 -9.08 -10.30 20.48
CA GLU A 70 -7.99 -11.03 21.14
C GLU A 70 -6.87 -10.07 21.54
N GLY A 71 -5.99 -10.54 22.43
CA GLY A 71 -4.77 -9.81 22.77
C GLY A 71 -3.89 -9.63 21.54
N VAL A 72 -3.84 -8.40 21.03
CA VAL A 72 -3.06 -8.08 19.84
C VAL A 72 -1.60 -7.92 20.23
N ASN A 73 -0.77 -8.88 19.83
CA ASN A 73 0.68 -8.77 19.99
C ASN A 73 1.31 -8.05 18.79
N GLU A 74 2.54 -7.55 18.98
CA GLU A 74 3.31 -6.80 17.97
C GLU A 74 3.44 -7.57 16.65
N MET A 75 3.69 -8.88 16.74
CA MET A 75 3.89 -9.74 15.58
C MET A 75 2.62 -9.87 14.73
N ARG A 76 1.45 -10.04 15.34
CA ARG A 76 0.15 -10.12 14.66
C ARG A 76 -0.15 -8.83 13.90
N LEU A 77 0.14 -7.67 14.51
CA LEU A 77 -0.02 -6.37 13.84
C LEU A 77 0.91 -6.27 12.64
N GLN A 78 2.19 -6.59 12.84
CA GLN A 78 3.21 -6.49 11.80
C GLN A 78 2.90 -7.40 10.61
N SER A 79 2.59 -8.68 10.84
CA SER A 79 2.40 -9.65 9.75
C SER A 79 1.06 -9.52 9.03
N GLY A 80 0.06 -8.93 9.69
CA GLY A 80 -1.31 -8.79 9.15
C GLY A 80 -1.66 -7.35 8.79
N VAL A 81 -2.34 -6.68 9.71
CA VAL A 81 -3.04 -5.41 9.45
C VAL A 81 -2.10 -4.28 9.05
N VAL A 82 -0.93 -4.16 9.68
CA VAL A 82 0.05 -3.12 9.34
C VAL A 82 0.68 -3.38 7.98
N SER A 83 1.00 -4.63 7.65
CA SER A 83 1.48 -5.02 6.31
C SER A 83 0.45 -4.64 5.23
N SER A 84 -0.83 -4.95 5.46
CA SER A 84 -1.94 -4.56 4.59
C SER A 84 -2.08 -3.03 4.47
N PHE A 85 -2.00 -2.29 5.59
CA PHE A 85 -2.01 -0.83 5.62
C PHE A 85 -0.90 -0.23 4.76
N CYS A 86 0.32 -0.76 4.85
CA CYS A 86 1.46 -0.25 4.10
C CYS A 86 1.29 -0.39 2.57
N GLN A 87 0.36 -1.23 2.08
CA GLN A 87 0.06 -1.32 0.66
C GLN A 87 -0.54 -0.02 0.07
N LEU A 88 -0.99 0.92 0.93
CA LEU A 88 -1.33 2.29 0.54
C LEU A 88 -0.15 3.01 -0.13
N PHE A 89 1.09 2.64 0.22
CA PHE A 89 2.29 3.39 -0.12
C PHE A 89 3.09 2.83 -1.30
N LYS A 90 2.46 2.10 -2.23
CA LYS A 90 3.13 1.54 -3.43
C LYS A 90 4.38 0.70 -3.04
N LEU A 91 4.20 -0.24 -2.10
CA LEU A 91 5.23 -1.20 -1.73
C LEU A 91 5.61 -2.09 -2.92
N SER A 92 6.87 -2.07 -3.32
CA SER A 92 7.42 -2.99 -4.33
C SER A 92 8.07 -4.26 -3.74
N LYS A 93 8.32 -4.29 -2.41
CA LYS A 93 8.65 -5.46 -1.57
C LYS A 93 8.96 -4.95 -0.15
N ASN A 94 8.60 -5.71 0.89
CA ASN A 94 9.09 -5.47 2.25
C ASN A 94 10.59 -5.71 2.27
N THR A 95 11.39 -4.66 2.48
CA THR A 95 12.84 -4.83 2.73
C THR A 95 13.09 -4.66 4.22
N THR A 96 13.51 -5.74 4.88
CA THR A 96 14.06 -5.66 6.24
C THR A 96 15.38 -4.90 6.19
N PHE A 97 15.54 -3.90 7.05
CA PHE A 97 16.80 -3.17 7.19
C PHE A 97 17.74 -3.98 8.10
N SER A 98 18.89 -4.41 7.59
CA SER A 98 19.88 -5.18 8.38
C SER A 98 20.56 -4.34 9.47
N ASP A 99 20.65 -3.02 9.26
CA ASP A 99 21.51 -2.15 10.07
C ASP A 99 20.72 -1.21 11.00
N CYS A 100 19.39 -1.25 10.94
CA CYS A 100 18.48 -0.46 11.78
C CYS A 100 17.21 -1.25 12.06
N ARG A 101 16.78 -1.30 13.34
CA ARG A 101 15.54 -1.95 13.81
C ARG A 101 14.29 -1.16 13.38
N LEU A 102 14.08 -1.05 12.07
CA LEU A 102 12.83 -0.57 11.49
C LEU A 102 11.99 -1.79 11.14
N ASP A 103 10.75 -1.80 11.59
CA ASP A 103 9.84 -2.92 11.32
C ASP A 103 9.36 -2.87 9.86
N PHE A 104 9.23 -1.66 9.28
CA PHE A 104 8.82 -1.46 7.90
C PHE A 104 9.67 -0.42 7.16
N GLY A 105 10.08 -0.79 5.95
CA GLY A 105 10.60 0.12 4.93
C GLY A 105 9.76 0.01 3.66
N VAL A 106 9.15 1.12 3.25
CA VAL A 106 8.43 1.21 1.99
C VAL A 106 9.42 1.52 0.88
N GLN A 107 9.71 0.50 0.08
CA GLN A 107 10.55 0.63 -1.10
C GLN A 107 9.69 0.88 -2.34
N VAL A 108 9.97 1.97 -3.07
CA VAL A 108 9.40 2.24 -4.39
C VAL A 108 10.42 1.84 -5.46
N HIS A 109 9.97 1.09 -6.47
CA HIS A 109 10.78 0.75 -7.64
C HIS A 109 10.84 1.95 -8.59
N ALA A 110 11.92 2.73 -8.45
CA ALA A 110 12.46 3.54 -9.53
C ALA A 110 13.65 2.77 -10.17
N THR A 111 14.30 3.35 -11.18
CA THR A 111 15.61 2.87 -11.69
C THR A 111 16.65 2.67 -10.58
N LYS A 112 16.47 3.32 -9.42
CA LYS A 112 17.16 3.06 -8.15
C LYS A 112 16.16 2.73 -7.04
N LYS A 113 16.52 1.82 -6.13
CA LYS A 113 15.72 1.48 -4.95
C LYS A 113 15.66 2.66 -3.97
N ILE A 114 14.50 3.31 -3.85
CA ILE A 114 14.26 4.42 -2.92
C ILE A 114 13.38 3.92 -1.77
N ILE A 115 13.73 4.29 -0.54
CA ILE A 115 12.89 4.03 0.64
C ILE A 115 12.31 5.36 1.09
N ASN A 116 10.99 5.46 1.08
CA ASN A 116 10.27 6.73 1.23
C ASN A 116 9.09 6.67 2.21
N GLY A 117 8.83 5.48 2.77
CA GLY A 117 7.97 5.26 3.94
C GLY A 117 8.73 4.46 5.00
N ILE A 118 8.64 4.85 6.26
CA ILE A 118 9.26 4.12 7.37
C ILE A 118 8.26 3.93 8.50
N GLY A 119 8.18 2.72 9.03
CA GLY A 119 7.22 2.34 10.05
C GLY A 119 7.85 1.63 11.24
N GLU A 120 7.29 1.88 12.42
CA GLU A 120 7.60 1.13 13.64
C GLU A 120 6.32 0.68 14.33
N VAL A 121 6.31 -0.52 14.90
CA VAL A 121 5.16 -1.11 15.60
C VAL A 121 5.53 -1.41 17.04
N LYS A 122 4.64 -1.05 17.95
CA LYS A 122 4.77 -1.24 19.39
C LYS A 122 3.57 -2.02 19.91
N GLY A 123 3.84 -3.16 20.54
CA GLY A 123 2.81 -3.90 21.27
C GLY A 123 2.35 -3.16 22.54
N ALA A 124 1.22 -3.58 23.11
CA ALA A 124 0.59 -2.98 24.30
C ALA A 124 1.47 -2.93 25.57
N LYS A 125 2.52 -3.75 25.63
CA LYS A 125 3.46 -3.79 26.78
C LYS A 125 4.64 -2.82 26.61
N SER A 126 4.65 -2.00 25.57
CA SER A 126 5.74 -1.04 25.33
C SER A 126 5.66 0.11 26.33
N CYS A 127 6.82 0.52 26.85
CA CYS A 127 6.93 1.61 27.80
C CYS A 127 6.68 2.97 27.08
N PRO A 128 5.88 3.91 27.64
CA PRO A 128 5.59 5.19 26.98
C PRO A 128 6.82 6.03 26.62
N GLU A 129 7.84 6.00 27.48
CA GLU A 129 9.13 6.66 27.25
C GLU A 129 9.86 6.04 26.05
N SER A 130 9.77 4.71 25.89
CA SER A 130 10.33 4.04 24.71
C SER A 130 9.60 4.44 23.44
N ALA A 131 8.27 4.52 23.46
CA ALA A 131 7.48 4.95 22.30
C ALA A 131 7.86 6.37 21.84
N SER A 132 8.06 7.30 22.78
CA SER A 132 8.46 8.68 22.50
C SER A 132 9.87 8.78 21.90
N LEU A 133 10.82 8.00 22.45
CA LEU A 133 12.17 7.92 21.89
C LEU A 133 12.15 7.36 20.46
N ASP A 134 11.29 6.37 20.21
CA ASP A 134 11.12 5.77 18.90
C ASP A 134 10.48 6.73 17.90
N THR A 135 9.51 7.57 18.32
CA THR A 135 9.01 8.67 17.48
C THR A 135 10.12 9.65 17.09
N TYR A 136 11.00 10.02 18.03
CA TYR A 136 12.16 10.87 17.73
C TYR A 136 13.11 10.21 16.71
N ARG A 137 13.38 8.90 16.88
CA ARG A 137 14.20 8.12 15.95
C ARG A 137 13.56 8.05 14.56
N LEU A 138 12.24 7.85 14.46
CA LEU A 138 11.48 7.92 13.20
C LEU A 138 11.65 9.29 12.52
N GLY A 139 11.63 10.38 13.27
CA GLY A 139 11.91 11.72 12.76
C GLY A 139 13.31 11.85 12.15
N LEU A 140 14.34 11.34 12.83
CA LEU A 140 15.72 11.30 12.31
C LEU A 140 15.83 10.42 11.06
N PHE A 141 15.13 9.28 11.02
CA PHE A 141 15.07 8.44 9.84
C PHE A 141 14.43 9.15 8.64
N GLY A 142 13.28 9.79 8.85
CA GLY A 142 12.62 10.61 7.84
C GLY A 142 13.56 11.68 7.29
N LEU A 143 14.27 12.41 8.16
CA LEU A 143 15.27 13.41 7.77
C LEU A 143 16.40 12.79 6.92
N ASN A 144 16.94 11.64 7.34
CA ASN A 144 17.95 10.92 6.58
C ASN A 144 17.45 10.52 5.18
N MET A 145 16.18 10.12 5.04
CA MET A 145 15.59 9.80 3.73
C MET A 145 15.49 11.04 2.84
N LEU A 146 15.11 12.19 3.41
CA LEU A 146 15.07 13.47 2.67
C LEU A 146 16.43 13.82 2.08
N TRP A 147 17.52 13.67 2.86
CA TRP A 147 18.86 13.99 2.39
C TRP A 147 19.44 12.93 1.45
N LYS A 148 19.35 11.65 1.82
CA LYS A 148 19.95 10.55 1.07
C LYS A 148 19.31 10.38 -0.31
N TYR A 149 18.00 10.57 -0.38
CA TYR A 149 17.23 10.37 -1.61
C TYR A 149 16.73 11.68 -2.21
N GLU A 150 17.10 12.85 -1.67
CA GLU A 150 16.68 14.16 -2.17
C GLU A 150 15.14 14.27 -2.33
N LEU A 151 14.41 13.72 -1.36
CA LEU A 151 12.94 13.73 -1.39
C LEU A 151 12.43 15.09 -0.91
N LYS A 152 11.32 15.55 -1.49
CA LYS A 152 10.58 16.73 -0.99
C LYS A 152 9.99 16.47 0.39
N SER A 153 9.53 15.25 0.61
CA SER A 153 8.96 14.80 1.87
C SER A 153 9.18 13.30 2.04
N SER A 154 9.13 12.82 3.28
CA SER A 154 9.15 11.40 3.63
C SER A 154 7.99 11.12 4.57
N LEU A 155 7.29 10.01 4.35
CA LEU A 155 6.25 9.56 5.25
C LEU A 155 6.88 8.66 6.32
N VAL A 156 6.57 8.93 7.58
CA VAL A 156 6.90 8.02 8.68
C VAL A 156 5.64 7.73 9.47
N PHE A 157 5.54 6.54 10.03
CA PHE A 157 4.40 6.16 10.87
C PHE A 157 4.83 5.31 12.06
N GLN A 158 4.02 5.35 13.10
CA GLN A 158 4.18 4.52 14.29
C GLN A 158 2.83 3.92 14.61
N VAL A 159 2.82 2.62 14.84
CA VAL A 159 1.65 1.91 15.33
C VAL A 159 1.90 1.56 16.79
N GLN A 160 1.12 2.12 17.69
CA GLN A 160 1.10 1.72 19.09
C GLN A 160 -0.22 1.02 19.37
N GLU A 161 -0.15 -0.25 19.76
CA GLU A 161 -1.33 -1.11 19.83
C GLU A 161 -2.05 -1.13 18.47
N GLN A 162 -3.22 -0.51 18.36
CA GLN A 162 -3.98 -0.39 17.13
C GLN A 162 -3.93 1.03 16.54
N GLU A 163 -3.36 2.01 17.25
CA GLU A 163 -3.32 3.39 16.78
C GLU A 163 -2.11 3.62 15.87
N ALA A 164 -2.38 3.82 14.58
CA ALA A 164 -1.40 4.24 13.59
C ALA A 164 -1.40 5.76 13.45
N VAL A 165 -0.30 6.39 13.86
CA VAL A 165 -0.06 7.82 13.69
C VAL A 165 0.88 8.02 12.52
N ASN A 166 0.50 8.89 11.59
CA ASN A 166 1.25 9.16 10.36
C ASN A 166 1.78 10.59 10.38
N TRP A 167 3.05 10.76 10.02
CA TRP A 167 3.71 12.04 9.92
C TRP A 167 4.38 12.22 8.57
N ILE A 168 4.40 13.47 8.09
CA ILE A 168 5.23 13.89 6.98
C ILE A 168 6.44 14.64 7.53
N CYS A 169 7.63 14.13 7.21
CA CYS A 169 8.90 14.81 7.39
C CYS A 169 9.20 15.68 6.17
N THR A 170 9.53 16.95 6.37
CA THR A 170 9.88 17.89 5.29
C THR A 170 10.86 18.97 5.78
N ILE A 171 11.64 19.56 4.86
CA ILE A 171 12.54 20.68 5.18
C ILE A 171 11.89 21.99 4.74
N HIS A 172 11.84 22.97 5.64
CA HIS A 172 11.35 24.31 5.33
C HIS A 172 12.29 25.38 5.87
N LYS A 173 12.84 26.20 4.98
CA LYS A 173 13.79 27.28 5.34
C LYS A 173 14.95 26.76 6.20
N GLY A 174 15.46 25.58 5.87
CA GLY A 174 16.54 24.91 6.60
C GLY A 174 16.11 24.17 7.89
N ILE A 175 14.84 24.24 8.29
CA ILE A 175 14.32 23.56 9.49
C ILE A 175 13.63 22.25 9.08
N CYS A 176 14.01 21.15 9.70
CA CYS A 176 13.30 19.88 9.57
C CYS A 176 12.02 19.90 10.40
N LEU A 177 10.88 19.61 9.78
CA LEU A 177 9.57 19.51 10.41
C LEU A 177 9.04 18.10 10.27
N MET A 178 8.55 17.52 11.37
CA MET A 178 7.77 16.29 11.40
C MET A 178 6.34 16.66 11.75
N ILE A 179 5.44 16.59 10.77
CA ILE A 179 4.07 17.12 10.89
C ILE A 179 3.11 15.95 10.92
N GLU A 180 2.32 15.82 12.00
CA GLU A 180 1.26 14.81 12.08
C GLU A 180 0.18 15.14 11.04
N VAL A 181 -0.14 14.14 10.21
CA VAL A 181 -1.09 14.28 9.11
C VAL A 181 -2.38 13.50 9.34
N GLU A 182 -2.32 12.31 9.94
CA GLU A 182 -3.51 11.50 10.18
C GLU A 182 -3.29 10.45 11.26
N ARG A 183 -4.39 10.08 11.95
CA ARG A 183 -4.44 8.98 12.93
C ARG A 183 -5.51 7.98 12.52
N PHE A 184 -5.16 6.70 12.59
CA PHE A 184 -6.09 5.59 12.36
C PHE A 184 -6.10 4.65 13.53
N LEU A 185 -7.29 4.24 13.95
CA LEU A 185 -7.44 2.98 14.67
C LEU A 185 -7.53 1.87 13.64
N LEU A 186 -6.49 1.05 13.57
CA LEU A 186 -6.39 -0.12 12.70
C LEU A 186 -7.30 -1.23 13.24
N PRO A 187 -8.16 -1.81 12.40
CA PRO A 187 -9.12 -2.80 12.85
C PRO A 187 -8.40 -4.13 13.12
N THR A 188 -8.91 -4.89 14.08
CA THR A 188 -8.49 -6.26 14.34
C THR A 188 -9.66 -7.23 14.45
N THR A 189 -10.88 -6.70 14.55
CA THR A 189 -12.13 -7.46 14.50
C THR A 189 -13.00 -7.04 13.32
N TYR A 190 -13.94 -7.89 12.92
CA TYR A 190 -14.91 -7.56 11.87
C TYR A 190 -15.72 -6.30 12.20
N LEU A 191 -16.15 -6.15 13.45
CA LEU A 191 -16.85 -4.94 13.89
C LEU A 191 -15.99 -3.68 13.76
N GLU A 192 -14.72 -3.72 14.20
CA GLU A 192 -13.78 -2.61 14.03
C GLU A 192 -13.50 -2.33 12.54
N PHE A 193 -13.59 -3.35 11.68
CA PHE A 193 -13.42 -3.23 10.24
C PHE A 193 -14.58 -2.52 9.56
N VAL A 194 -15.82 -2.76 9.98
CA VAL A 194 -17.00 -2.01 9.50
C VAL A 194 -16.85 -0.51 9.74
N ASP A 195 -16.28 -0.11 10.89
CA ASP A 195 -15.99 1.30 11.22
C ASP A 195 -15.01 1.97 10.24
N MET A 196 -14.31 1.20 9.40
CA MET A 196 -13.46 1.76 8.35
C MET A 196 -14.27 2.49 7.27
N LYS A 197 -15.58 2.27 7.17
CA LYS A 197 -16.46 3.03 6.25
C LYS A 197 -16.34 4.54 6.47
N GLY A 198 -16.30 4.99 7.73
CA GLY A 198 -16.10 6.40 8.07
C GLY A 198 -14.67 6.94 7.84
N LYS A 199 -13.72 6.07 7.49
CA LYS A 199 -12.29 6.38 7.33
C LYS A 199 -11.80 6.23 5.88
N VAL A 200 -12.64 5.81 4.93
CA VAL A 200 -12.25 5.59 3.52
C VAL A 200 -11.60 6.83 2.90
N ASN A 201 -12.20 8.01 3.08
CA ASN A 201 -11.63 9.26 2.58
C ASN A 201 -10.29 9.62 3.25
N LYS A 202 -10.06 9.24 4.51
CA LYS A 202 -8.78 9.47 5.19
C LYS A 202 -7.69 8.59 4.58
N LEU A 203 -7.98 7.30 4.33
CA LEU A 203 -7.05 6.39 3.64
C LEU A 203 -6.71 6.89 2.24
N TYR A 204 -7.72 7.36 1.50
CA TYR A 204 -7.53 7.93 0.17
C TYR A 204 -6.66 9.19 0.20
N ASN A 205 -6.93 10.12 1.11
CA ASN A 205 -6.12 11.33 1.28
C ASN A 205 -4.67 11.01 1.64
N LEU A 206 -4.45 10.07 2.55
CA LEU A 206 -3.11 9.67 2.95
C LEU A 206 -2.35 9.03 1.78
N SER A 207 -3.00 8.18 0.98
CA SER A 207 -2.45 7.59 -0.25
C SER A 207 -2.04 8.66 -1.27
N LEU A 208 -2.90 9.66 -1.49
CA LEU A 208 -2.61 10.77 -2.41
C LEU A 208 -1.51 11.69 -1.90
N LEU A 209 -1.52 11.99 -0.61
CA LEU A 209 -0.48 12.81 0.03
C LEU A 209 0.89 12.16 -0.09
N TYR A 210 0.96 10.85 0.15
CA TYR A 210 2.18 10.08 -0.05
C TYR A 210 2.64 10.15 -1.51
N LYS A 211 1.75 9.86 -2.46
CA LYS A 211 2.05 9.87 -3.90
C LYS A 211 2.57 11.23 -4.38
N SER A 212 1.97 12.33 -3.94
CA SER A 212 2.33 13.67 -4.41
C SER A 212 3.57 14.27 -3.72
N ARG A 213 4.02 13.71 -2.59
CA ARG A 213 5.09 14.32 -1.77
C ARG A 213 6.29 13.43 -1.51
N CYS A 214 6.11 12.12 -1.53
CA CYS A 214 7.13 11.16 -1.12
C CYS A 214 7.71 10.37 -2.30
N VAL A 215 7.25 10.62 -3.53
CA VAL A 215 7.75 9.99 -4.75
C VAL A 215 8.49 11.05 -5.57
N LYS A 216 9.58 10.67 -6.24
CA LYS A 216 10.26 11.56 -7.19
C LYS A 216 9.41 11.66 -8.46
N GLU A 217 9.27 12.86 -9.01
CA GLU A 217 8.45 13.12 -10.21
C GLU A 217 8.99 12.42 -11.48
N GLU A 218 10.21 11.88 -11.44
CA GLU A 218 10.88 11.26 -12.60
C GLU A 218 10.30 9.91 -13.05
N ASP A 219 9.41 9.27 -12.27
CA ASP A 219 8.91 7.91 -12.57
C ASP A 219 7.61 7.86 -13.41
N ASP A 220 6.96 8.99 -13.73
CA ASP A 220 5.69 9.00 -14.46
C ASP A 220 5.84 9.24 -15.99
N GLU A 221 7.04 9.54 -16.51
CA GLU A 221 7.27 9.85 -17.93
C GLU A 221 7.70 8.66 -18.82
N GLU A 222 8.05 7.48 -18.28
CA GLU A 222 8.20 6.26 -19.11
C GLU A 222 6.84 5.61 -19.38
N GLY A 223 5.96 6.43 -19.97
CA GLY A 223 4.86 5.98 -20.78
C GLY A 223 5.41 5.11 -21.92
N ASN A 224 5.27 3.81 -21.70
CA ASN A 224 5.02 2.74 -22.66
C ASN A 224 4.39 3.25 -23.98
N LYS A 225 5.18 3.88 -24.87
CA LYS A 225 4.78 4.05 -26.27
C LYS A 225 4.79 2.65 -26.87
N PRO A 226 3.66 2.15 -27.39
CA PRO A 226 3.66 0.89 -28.10
C PRO A 226 4.69 0.99 -29.24
N LYS A 227 5.73 0.16 -29.17
CA LYS A 227 6.69 0.01 -30.25
C LYS A 227 5.87 -0.32 -31.50
N PRO A 228 5.93 0.46 -32.59
CA PRO A 228 5.17 0.17 -33.80
C PRO A 228 5.58 -1.23 -34.27
N CYS A 229 4.63 -2.15 -34.23
CA CYS A 229 4.78 -3.51 -34.71
C CYS A 229 5.15 -3.43 -36.20
N THR A 230 6.42 -3.67 -36.51
CA THR A 230 6.91 -3.70 -37.87
C THR A 230 6.38 -4.99 -38.48
N THR A 231 5.33 -4.87 -39.28
CA THR A 231 4.79 -5.97 -40.08
C THR A 231 5.88 -6.45 -41.03
N SER A 232 6.54 -7.54 -40.62
CA SER A 232 7.45 -8.28 -41.48
C SER A 232 6.61 -8.93 -42.58
N LYS A 233 6.80 -8.45 -43.82
CA LYS A 233 6.26 -9.09 -45.02
C LYS A 233 6.85 -10.51 -45.11
N VAL A 234 6.03 -11.51 -44.80
CA VAL A 234 6.30 -12.90 -45.15
C VAL A 234 6.18 -13.01 -46.67
N SER A 235 7.32 -13.27 -47.32
CA SER A 235 7.36 -13.66 -48.72
C SER A 235 7.09 -15.16 -48.82
N THR A 236 6.10 -15.51 -49.62
CA THR A 236 5.77 -16.87 -50.01
C THR A 236 6.71 -17.33 -51.13
N ALA A 237 7.49 -18.38 -50.88
CA ALA A 237 8.11 -19.17 -51.93
C ALA A 237 7.97 -20.66 -51.59
N LYS A 238 7.59 -21.38 -52.64
CA LYS A 238 7.11 -22.76 -52.70
C LYS A 238 8.22 -23.83 -52.54
N ASP A 239 7.73 -25.07 -52.56
CA ASP A 239 8.38 -26.30 -53.04
C ASP A 239 9.26 -27.03 -52.01
N HIS A 240 9.27 -28.36 -51.88
CA HIS A 240 8.75 -29.47 -52.68
C HIS A 240 8.76 -30.75 -51.78
N THR A 241 7.77 -31.65 -51.97
CA THR A 241 7.85 -33.14 -51.94
C THR A 241 8.80 -33.87 -50.96
N ASN A 242 8.33 -34.82 -50.14
CA ASN A 242 8.05 -36.24 -50.49
C ASN A 242 8.14 -37.22 -49.29
N ALA A 243 7.44 -38.34 -49.47
CA ALA A 243 7.72 -39.70 -48.94
C ALA A 243 7.37 -40.09 -47.48
N LYS A 244 6.24 -40.81 -47.37
CA LYS A 244 6.07 -42.15 -46.78
C LYS A 244 7.27 -42.75 -46.00
N ALA A 245 7.02 -43.22 -44.77
CA ALA A 245 7.31 -44.58 -44.33
C ALA A 245 6.65 -44.90 -42.97
N SER A 246 6.20 -46.14 -42.86
CA SER A 246 5.47 -46.76 -41.77
C SER A 246 6.42 -47.52 -40.83
N SER A 247 6.15 -47.55 -39.52
CA SER A 247 6.34 -48.69 -38.60
C SER A 247 5.96 -48.22 -37.19
N SER A 248 4.86 -48.69 -36.57
CA SER A 248 4.80 -49.86 -35.66
C SER A 248 6.03 -50.01 -34.75
N THR A 249 5.82 -50.06 -33.43
CA THR A 249 6.13 -51.22 -32.55
C THR A 249 6.05 -50.82 -31.04
N GLU A 250 5.33 -51.66 -30.28
CA GLU A 250 5.41 -52.05 -28.84
C GLU A 250 5.45 -50.97 -27.73
N VAL A 251 4.58 -50.93 -26.71
CA VAL A 251 4.21 -51.90 -25.64
C VAL A 251 5.41 -52.38 -24.82
N GLY A 252 5.54 -51.86 -23.59
CA GLY A 252 6.45 -52.39 -22.59
C GLY A 252 6.26 -51.76 -21.21
N LEU A 253 5.43 -52.43 -20.40
CA LEU A 253 5.33 -52.48 -18.92
C LEU A 253 5.22 -51.18 -18.11
#